data_AF-A0A7S3IVY3-F1
#
_entry.id   AF-A0A7S3IVY3-F1
#
_cell.length_a   1.000
_cell.length_b   1.000
_cell.length_c   1.000
_cell.angle_alpha   90.00
_cell.angle_beta   90.00
_cell.angle_gamma   90.00
#
_symmetry.space_group_name_H-M   'P 1'
#
loop_
_entity.id
_entity.type
_entity.pdbx_description
1 polymer ?
#
loop_
_entity_poly.entity_id
_entity_poly.type
_entity_poly.pdbx_seq_one_letter_code
_entity_poly.pdbx_strand_id
1 'polypeptide(L)'
;DGRLTIGGPIWNQPIHNADFVQRLMNSVKDGHAKDATEEDKMDLGTKQRIKAILTGVLDEIPVQHIPLNYDFNGLCSSLKMPNPDKREFIYGLQQLGHKAVQTYYSPEKWKIDAPPSVIYDVLKEYKKQQ
;
A
#
# COMPACT_ATOMS: atom_id res chain seq x y z
N ASP A 1 28.27 -9.64 5.89
CA ASP A 1 28.00 -9.51 4.45
C ASP A 1 27.33 -10.74 3.89
N GLY A 2 26.05 -10.63 3.55
CA GLY A 2 25.32 -11.67 2.83
C GLY A 2 25.61 -11.59 1.33
N ARG A 3 25.58 -12.73 0.64
CA ARG A 3 25.76 -12.79 -0.82
C ARG A 3 24.59 -12.08 -1.52
N LEU A 4 24.90 -11.10 -2.37
CA LEU A 4 23.90 -10.51 -3.26
C LEU A 4 23.46 -11.56 -4.28
N THR A 5 22.17 -11.83 -4.32
CA THR A 5 21.54 -12.71 -5.30
C THR A 5 20.64 -11.88 -6.19
N ILE A 6 20.60 -12.23 -7.47
CA ILE A 6 19.73 -11.56 -8.45
C ILE A 6 18.45 -12.38 -8.56
N GLY A 7 17.34 -11.78 -8.14
CA GLY A 7 16.00 -12.28 -8.47
C GLY A 7 15.69 -11.98 -9.94
N GLY A 8 14.98 -12.89 -10.61
CA GLY A 8 14.77 -12.89 -12.05
C GLY A 8 14.11 -11.63 -12.64
N PRO A 9 13.89 -11.61 -13.97
CA PRO A 9 13.24 -10.47 -14.61
C PRO A 9 11.83 -10.32 -14.04
N ILE A 10 11.52 -9.12 -13.54
CA ILE A 10 10.20 -8.76 -13.03
C ILE A 10 9.63 -7.60 -13.83
N TRP A 11 8.30 -7.53 -13.89
CA TRP A 11 7.63 -6.30 -14.31
C TRP A 11 7.88 -5.22 -13.26
N ASN A 12 8.51 -4.11 -13.66
CA ASN A 12 8.90 -3.02 -12.77
C ASN A 12 8.10 -1.73 -12.99
N GLN A 13 7.10 -1.76 -13.86
CA GLN A 13 6.21 -0.64 -14.14
C GLN A 13 4.93 -0.75 -13.28
N PRO A 14 4.11 0.31 -13.20
CA PRO A 14 2.84 0.25 -12.51
C PRO A 14 1.99 -0.95 -12.93
N ILE A 15 1.42 -1.66 -11.95
CA ILE A 15 0.57 -2.85 -12.18
C ILE A 15 -0.92 -2.51 -12.27
N HIS A 16 -1.28 -1.25 -12.01
CA HIS A 16 -2.65 -0.76 -12.07
C HIS A 16 -2.77 0.42 -13.03
N ASN A 17 -3.88 0.47 -13.76
CA ASN A 17 -4.29 1.64 -14.51
C ASN A 17 -5.27 2.44 -13.64
N ALA A 18 -4.85 3.61 -13.15
CA ALA A 18 -5.63 4.43 -12.22
C ALA A 18 -7.01 4.82 -12.78
N ASP A 19 -7.08 5.23 -14.05
CA ASP A 19 -8.32 5.64 -14.70
C ASP A 19 -9.32 4.49 -14.78
N PHE A 20 -8.83 3.28 -15.11
CA PHE A 20 -9.65 2.08 -15.15
C PHE A 20 -10.19 1.74 -13.77
N VAL A 21 -9.35 1.76 -12.73
CA VAL A 21 -9.75 1.47 -11.34
C VAL A 21 -10.78 2.48 -10.86
N GLN A 22 -10.60 3.77 -11.18
CA GLN A 22 -11.54 4.82 -10.80
C GLN A 22 -12.91 4.67 -11.49
N ARG A 23 -12.93 4.36 -12.79
CA ARG A 23 -14.18 4.07 -13.51
C ARG A 23 -14.89 2.86 -12.92
N LEU A 24 -14.15 1.79 -12.62
CA LEU A 24 -14.70 0.58 -12.02
C LEU A 24 -15.28 0.85 -10.62
N MET A 25 -14.59 1.65 -9.80
CA MET A 25 -15.09 2.08 -8.49
C MET A 25 -16.42 2.84 -8.62
N ASN A 26 -16.54 3.71 -9.63
CA ASN A 26 -17.78 4.46 -9.88
C ASN A 26 -18.91 3.52 -10.33
N SER A 27 -18.66 2.60 -11.29
CA SER A 27 -19.68 1.62 -11.70
C SER A 27 -20.20 0.77 -10.54
N VAL A 28 -19.32 0.37 -9.61
CA VAL A 28 -19.70 -0.40 -8.42
C VAL A 28 -20.46 0.45 -7.38
N LYS A 29 -20.35 1.79 -7.43
CA LYS A 29 -21.15 2.72 -6.62
C LYS A 29 -22.49 3.05 -7.30
N ASP A 30 -22.48 3.33 -8.59
CA ASP A 30 -23.60 3.84 -9.39
C ASP A 30 -24.66 2.77 -9.66
N GLY A 31 -24.28 1.48 -9.69
CA GLY A 31 -25.23 0.34 -9.65
C GLY A 31 -26.09 0.26 -8.37
N HIS A 32 -25.99 1.25 -7.46
CA HIS A 32 -26.83 1.46 -6.29
C HIS A 32 -27.56 2.81 -6.27
N ALA A 33 -27.47 3.63 -7.33
CA ALA A 33 -28.25 4.86 -7.40
C ALA A 33 -29.74 4.51 -7.39
N LYS A 34 -30.54 5.27 -6.63
CA LYS A 34 -31.99 5.03 -6.49
C LYS A 34 -32.74 5.05 -7.84
N ASP A 35 -32.14 5.69 -8.84
CA ASP A 35 -32.69 5.89 -10.18
C ASP A 35 -32.03 4.97 -11.24
N ALA A 36 -31.18 4.02 -10.84
CA ALA A 36 -30.55 3.07 -11.77
C ALA A 36 -31.58 2.06 -12.31
N THR A 37 -31.57 1.85 -13.63
CA THR A 37 -32.47 0.88 -14.27
C THR A 37 -32.09 -0.56 -13.89
N GLU A 38 -33.03 -1.52 -14.02
CA GLU A 38 -32.76 -2.95 -13.72
C GLU A 38 -31.61 -3.53 -14.57
N GLU A 39 -31.34 -2.95 -15.74
CA GLU A 39 -30.22 -3.32 -16.62
C GLU A 39 -28.86 -2.79 -16.10
N ASP A 40 -28.87 -1.69 -15.32
CA ASP A 40 -27.68 -1.06 -14.71
C ASP A 40 -27.34 -1.62 -13.32
N LYS A 41 -28.26 -2.36 -12.69
CA LYS A 41 -28.05 -2.97 -11.37
C LYS A 41 -27.10 -4.15 -11.46
N MET A 42 -25.82 -3.87 -11.26
CA MET A 42 -24.81 -4.91 -11.09
C MET A 42 -24.99 -5.59 -9.72
N ASP A 43 -25.78 -6.68 -9.63
CA ASP A 43 -26.05 -7.38 -8.37
C ASP A 43 -24.98 -8.42 -7.98
N LEU A 44 -23.87 -7.93 -7.44
CA LEU A 44 -22.79 -8.75 -6.91
C LEU A 44 -22.97 -9.00 -5.40
N GLY A 45 -22.89 -10.26 -4.96
CA GLY A 45 -22.88 -10.58 -3.51
C GLY A 45 -21.65 -10.07 -2.75
N THR A 46 -20.57 -9.70 -3.45
CA THR A 46 -19.27 -9.30 -2.88
C THR A 46 -18.94 -7.81 -3.04
N LYS A 47 -19.93 -6.96 -3.35
CA LYS A 47 -19.72 -5.51 -3.61
C LYS A 47 -18.87 -4.81 -2.56
N GLN A 48 -19.14 -5.06 -1.27
CA GLN A 48 -18.40 -4.40 -0.19
C GLN A 48 -16.91 -4.77 -0.21
N ARG A 49 -16.59 -6.04 -0.49
CA ARG A 49 -15.20 -6.51 -0.63
C ARG A 49 -14.54 -5.89 -1.86
N ILE A 50 -15.25 -5.83 -3.00
CA ILE A 50 -14.75 -5.19 -4.22
C ILE A 50 -14.44 -3.72 -3.96
N LYS A 51 -15.37 -2.98 -3.33
CA LYS A 51 -15.16 -1.57 -2.94
C LYS A 51 -13.92 -1.43 -2.06
N ALA A 52 -13.77 -2.26 -1.02
CA ALA A 52 -12.61 -2.20 -0.13
C ALA A 52 -11.28 -2.42 -0.87
N ILE A 53 -11.22 -3.42 -1.77
CA ILE A 53 -10.02 -3.70 -2.55
C ILE A 53 -9.71 -2.54 -3.51
N LEU A 54 -10.71 -2.04 -4.23
CA LEU A 54 -10.51 -0.91 -5.15
C LEU A 54 -10.07 0.35 -4.41
N THR A 55 -10.60 0.61 -3.21
CA THR A 55 -10.12 1.72 -2.36
C THR A 55 -8.64 1.54 -2.01
N GLY A 56 -8.24 0.34 -1.57
CA GLY A 56 -6.84 0.06 -1.26
C GLY A 56 -5.91 0.22 -2.48
N VAL A 57 -6.37 -0.17 -3.68
CA VAL A 57 -5.61 0.06 -4.93
C VAL A 57 -5.47 1.55 -5.22
N LEU A 58 -6.54 2.34 -5.04
CA LEU A 58 -6.49 3.79 -5.23
C LEU A 58 -5.56 4.47 -4.21
N ASP A 59 -5.57 4.03 -2.95
CA ASP A 59 -4.69 4.53 -1.90
C ASP A 59 -3.20 4.25 -2.19
N GLU A 60 -2.88 3.18 -2.94
CA GLU A 60 -1.52 2.85 -3.38
C GLU A 60 -1.01 3.67 -4.58
N ILE A 61 -1.88 4.36 -5.33
CA ILE A 61 -1.49 5.15 -6.51
C ILE A 61 -0.31 6.11 -6.24
N PRO A 62 -0.24 6.84 -5.11
CA PRO A 62 0.87 7.75 -4.82
C PRO A 62 2.25 7.10 -4.76
N VAL A 63 2.30 5.76 -4.61
CA VAL A 63 3.52 4.96 -4.54
C VAL A 63 3.54 3.83 -5.58
N GLN A 64 2.74 3.93 -6.65
CA GLN A 64 2.63 2.89 -7.68
C GLN A 64 3.92 2.65 -8.47
N HIS A 65 4.83 3.65 -8.50
CA HIS A 65 6.15 3.54 -9.11
C HIS A 65 7.10 2.65 -8.31
N ILE A 66 6.74 2.29 -7.07
CA ILE A 66 7.49 1.38 -6.22
C ILE A 66 7.00 -0.05 -6.48
N PRO A 67 7.81 -0.91 -7.13
CA PRO A 67 7.36 -2.24 -7.56
C PRO A 67 7.32 -3.26 -6.41
N LEU A 68 8.16 -3.06 -5.39
CA LEU A 68 8.33 -4.00 -4.28
C LEU A 68 7.79 -3.41 -2.97
N ASN A 69 7.75 -4.26 -1.95
CA ASN A 69 7.25 -3.91 -0.62
C ASN A 69 8.24 -4.36 0.46
N TYR A 70 8.12 -3.74 1.61
CA TYR A 70 8.78 -4.14 2.84
C TYR A 70 7.82 -4.87 3.75
N ASP A 71 8.34 -5.87 4.45
CA ASP A 71 7.65 -6.47 5.58
C ASP A 71 7.90 -5.61 6.83
N PHE A 72 6.87 -4.97 7.37
CA PHE A 72 7.04 -4.07 8.51
C PHE A 72 7.49 -4.83 9.77
N ASN A 73 6.94 -6.02 10.00
CA ASN A 73 7.33 -6.88 11.12
C ASN A 73 8.77 -7.38 10.92
N GLY A 74 9.11 -7.75 9.68
CA GLY A 74 10.47 -8.16 9.31
C GLY A 74 11.51 -7.06 9.53
N LEU A 75 11.18 -5.81 9.18
CA LEU A 75 12.04 -4.65 9.44
C LEU A 75 12.30 -4.45 10.93
N CYS A 76 11.25 -4.43 11.76
CA CYS A 76 11.37 -4.24 13.21
C CYS A 76 12.14 -5.40 13.87
N SER A 77 11.87 -6.64 13.42
CA SER A 77 12.58 -7.84 13.87
C SER A 77 14.07 -7.78 13.55
N SER A 78 14.45 -7.29 12.35
CA SER A 78 15.85 -7.13 11.95
C SER A 78 16.62 -6.14 12.85
N LEU A 79 15.91 -5.16 13.41
CA LEU A 79 16.43 -4.16 14.35
C LEU A 79 16.28 -4.55 15.82
N LYS A 80 15.68 -5.71 16.12
CA LYS A 80 15.36 -6.17 17.48
C LYS A 80 14.63 -5.09 18.27
N MET A 81 13.51 -4.61 17.74
CA MET A 81 12.64 -3.61 18.37
C MET A 81 11.17 -4.03 18.23
N PRO A 82 10.28 -3.58 19.13
CA PRO A 82 8.85 -3.74 18.94
C PRO A 82 8.38 -2.89 17.75
N ASN A 83 7.20 -3.22 17.23
CA ASN A 83 6.61 -2.46 16.14
C ASN A 83 6.20 -1.05 16.61
N PRO A 84 6.60 0.02 15.90
CA PRO A 84 6.05 1.35 16.12
C PRO A 84 4.55 1.42 15.89
N ASP A 85 3.91 2.47 16.42
CA ASP A 85 2.60 2.86 15.90
C ASP A 85 2.73 3.21 14.42
N LYS A 86 1.85 2.63 13.60
CA LYS A 86 1.86 2.81 12.14
C LYS A 86 1.74 4.29 11.76
N ARG A 87 0.95 5.07 12.49
CA ARG A 87 0.74 6.49 12.23
C ARG A 87 2.00 7.29 12.52
N GLU A 88 2.69 6.99 13.61
CA GLU A 88 3.96 7.63 13.96
C GLU A 88 5.03 7.33 12.91
N PHE A 89 5.11 6.07 12.45
CA PHE A 89 6.04 5.69 11.39
C PHE A 89 5.74 6.39 10.06
N ILE A 90 4.47 6.42 9.63
CA ILE A 90 4.06 7.17 8.43
C ILE A 90 4.39 8.66 8.59
N TYR A 91 4.07 9.24 9.74
CA TYR A 91 4.32 10.65 10.02
C TYR A 91 5.82 10.98 9.94
N GLY A 92 6.68 10.16 10.54
CA GLY A 92 8.13 10.32 10.48
C GLY A 92 8.67 10.32 9.05
N LEU A 93 8.18 9.41 8.19
CA LEU A 93 8.54 9.40 6.77
C LEU A 93 8.01 10.63 6.02
N GLN A 94 6.77 11.06 6.31
CA GLN A 94 6.18 12.25 5.70
C GLN A 94 6.93 13.53 6.04
N GLN A 95 7.43 13.68 7.27
CA GLN A 95 8.27 14.83 7.66
C GLN A 95 9.58 14.89 6.86
N LEU A 96 10.06 13.75 6.37
CA LEU A 96 11.24 13.65 5.50
C LEU A 96 10.89 13.72 4.00
N GLY A 97 9.62 13.99 3.65
CA GLY A 97 9.16 14.09 2.28
C GLY A 97 8.87 12.73 1.60
N HIS A 98 8.87 11.64 2.36
CA HIS A 98 8.63 10.29 1.86
C HIS A 98 7.20 9.82 2.13
N LYS A 99 6.71 8.91 1.28
CA LYS A 99 5.37 8.32 1.41
C LYS A 99 5.47 6.86 1.80
N ALA A 100 4.53 6.40 2.61
CA ALA A 100 4.36 5.00 2.94
C ALA A 100 2.88 4.64 2.89
N VAL A 101 2.56 3.53 2.24
CA VAL A 101 1.20 3.01 2.11
C VAL A 101 1.21 1.51 2.40
N GLN A 102 0.24 1.08 3.21
CA GLN A 102 0.00 -0.34 3.47
C GLN A 102 -0.63 -0.99 2.24
N THR A 103 -0.17 -2.18 1.86
CA THR A 103 -0.65 -2.78 0.60
C THR A 103 -2.06 -3.37 0.71
N TYR A 104 -2.86 -3.28 -0.36
CA TYR A 104 -4.23 -3.80 -0.39
C TYR A 104 -4.29 -5.34 -0.28
N TYR A 105 -3.23 -6.04 -0.71
CA TYR A 105 -3.18 -7.50 -0.73
C TYR A 105 -2.56 -8.10 0.53
N SER A 106 -1.88 -7.31 1.37
CA SER A 106 -1.35 -7.78 2.65
C SER A 106 -1.18 -6.65 3.67
N PRO A 107 -1.75 -6.78 4.89
CA PRO A 107 -1.62 -5.78 5.94
C PRO A 107 -0.21 -5.70 6.55
N GLU A 108 0.64 -6.69 6.35
CA GLU A 108 2.01 -6.71 6.87
C GLU A 108 3.00 -6.04 5.91
N LYS A 109 2.62 -5.93 4.64
CA LYS A 109 3.46 -5.39 3.58
C LYS A 109 3.15 -3.93 3.31
N TRP A 110 4.22 -3.17 3.07
CA TRP A 110 4.18 -1.73 2.88
C TRP A 110 4.99 -1.33 1.66
N LYS A 111 4.43 -0.47 0.82
CA LYS A 111 5.18 0.26 -0.20
C LYS A 111 5.67 1.56 0.41
N ILE A 112 6.98 1.76 0.37
CA ILE A 112 7.64 2.91 0.98
C ILE A 112 8.51 3.58 -0.09
N ASP A 113 8.21 4.83 -0.38
CA ASP A 113 8.94 5.68 -1.31
C ASP A 113 10.10 6.36 -0.58
N ALA A 114 11.02 5.56 -0.04
CA ALA A 114 12.20 6.02 0.67
C ALA A 114 13.38 5.05 0.46
N PRO A 115 14.63 5.54 0.41
CA PRO A 115 15.80 4.68 0.42
C PRO A 115 15.84 3.80 1.68
N PRO A 116 16.40 2.58 1.62
CA PRO A 116 16.52 1.71 2.79
C PRO A 116 17.19 2.40 4.00
N SER A 117 18.24 3.20 3.76
CA SER A 117 18.92 3.95 4.82
C SER A 117 17.97 4.84 5.62
N VAL A 118 17.10 5.59 4.94
CA VAL A 118 16.12 6.48 5.57
C VAL A 118 15.11 5.69 6.40
N ILE A 119 14.62 4.57 5.87
CA ILE A 119 13.69 3.68 6.60
C ILE A 119 14.34 3.19 7.90
N TYR A 120 15.59 2.71 7.81
CA TYR A 120 16.35 2.24 8.96
C TYR A 120 16.63 3.36 9.97
N ASP A 121 16.93 4.56 9.53
CA ASP A 121 17.23 5.69 10.42
C ASP A 121 15.98 6.18 11.16
N VAL A 122 14.82 6.23 10.50
CA VAL A 122 13.52 6.50 11.16
C VAL A 122 13.22 5.45 12.23
N LEU A 123 13.37 4.17 11.92
CA LEU A 123 13.12 3.09 12.88
C LEU A 123 14.12 3.10 14.05
N LYS A 124 15.40 3.36 13.78
CA LYS A 124 16.41 3.51 14.85
C LYS A 124 16.10 4.70 15.75
N GLU A 125 15.65 5.82 15.18
CA GLU A 125 15.28 6.98 15.97
C GLU A 125 14.08 6.68 16.87
N TYR A 126 13.07 5.99 16.33
CA TYR A 126 11.96 5.49 17.14
C TYR A 126 12.42 4.59 18.29
N LYS A 127 13.36 3.68 18.02
CA LYS A 127 13.94 2.79 19.02
C LYS A 127 14.64 3.53 20.16
N LYS A 128 15.22 4.72 19.92
CA LYS A 128 15.87 5.53 20.97
C LYS A 128 14.86 6.24 21.87
N GLN A 129 13.66 6.48 21.38
CA GLN A 129 12.59 7.19 22.10
C GLN A 129 11.78 6.25 23.01
N GLN A 130 12.00 4.93 22.90
CA GLN A 130 11.51 3.90 23.81
C GLN A 130 12.49 3.64 24.95
#